data_AF-G0T3Y9-F1
#
_entry.id   AF-G0T3Y9-F1
#
_cell.length_a   1.000
_cell.length_b   1.000
_cell.length_c   1.000
_cell.angle_alpha   90.00
_cell.angle_beta   90.00
_cell.angle_gamma   90.00
#
_symmetry.space_group_name_H-M   'P 1'
#
loop_
_entity.id
_entity.type
_entity.pdbx_description
1 polymer ?
#
loop_
_entity_poly.entity_id
_entity_poly.type
_entity_poly.pdbx_seq_one_letter_code
_entity_poly.pdbx_strand_id
1 'polypeptide(L)' 'MPVQPIKLYYLPPSPPCRAVMMTARVLGLDLHLITTNIMNGEHMTPEYLK' A
#
# COMPACT_ATOMS: atom_id res chain seq x y z
N MET A 1 -4.36 -1.91 -18.38
CA MET A 1 -4.40 -2.86 -17.25
C MET A 1 -2.97 -3.33 -17.00
N PRO A 2 -2.45 -3.22 -15.77
CA PRO A 2 -1.11 -3.73 -15.47
C PRO A 2 -1.07 -5.26 -15.62
N VAL A 3 0.06 -5.81 -16.07
CA VAL A 3 0.25 -7.26 -16.26
C VAL A 3 0.27 -8.02 -14.94
N GLN A 4 0.66 -7.33 -13.85
CA GLN A 4 0.69 -7.84 -12.48
C GLN A 4 -0.03 -6.84 -11.56
N PRO A 5 -0.67 -7.28 -10.46
CA PRO A 5 -1.32 -6.37 -9.51
C PRO A 5 -0.34 -5.34 -8.93
N ILE A 6 -0.76 -4.08 -8.89
CA ILE A 6 0.03 -3.01 -8.27
C ILE A 6 0.01 -3.19 -6.76
N LYS A 7 1.19 -3.32 -6.15
CA LYS A 7 1.32 -3.49 -4.70
C LYS A 7 1.24 -2.14 -3.99
N LEU A 8 0.44 -2.07 -2.92
CA LEU A 8 0.41 -0.92 -2.02
C LEU A 8 0.71 -1.39 -0.60
N TYR A 9 1.90 -1.05 -0.10
CA TYR A 9 2.26 -1.18 1.30
C TYR A 9 1.59 -0.06 2.09
N TYR A 10 0.74 -0.41 3.04
CA TYR A 10 -0.17 0.55 3.66
C TYR A 10 -0.52 0.22 5.10
N LEU A 11 -1.05 1.20 5.81
CA LEU A 11 -1.67 1.01 7.12
C LEU A 11 -3.06 1.66 7.08
N PRO A 12 -4.16 0.96 7.43
CA PRO A 12 -5.53 1.49 7.31
C PRO A 12 -5.77 2.89 7.89
N PRO A 13 -5.26 3.24 9.10
CA PRO A 13 -5.44 4.59 9.66
C PRO A 13 -4.64 5.68 8.93
N SER A 14 -3.67 5.35 8.10
CA SER A 14 -2.79 6.32 7.43
C SER A 14 -3.57 7.17 6.42
N PRO A 15 -3.66 8.50 6.63
CA PRO A 15 -4.34 9.40 5.70
C PRO A 15 -3.84 9.33 4.24
N PRO A 16 -2.52 9.33 3.95
CA PRO A 16 -2.05 9.24 2.56
C PRO A 16 -2.38 7.89 1.92
N CYS A 17 -2.34 6.79 2.66
CA CYS A 17 -2.71 5.47 2.13
C CYS A 17 -4.17 5.44 1.67
N ARG A 18 -5.08 6.00 2.46
CA ARG A 18 -6.51 6.10 2.11
C ARG A 18 -6.74 6.92 0.84
N ALA A 19 -6.00 8.02 0.66
CA ALA A 19 -6.09 8.83 -0.55
C ALA A 19 -5.69 8.03 -1.79
N VAL A 20 -4.58 7.28 -1.74
CA VAL A 20 -4.14 6.41 -2.84
C VAL A 20 -5.16 5.33 -3.16
N MET A 21 -5.72 4.68 -2.12
CA MET A 21 -6.76 3.65 -2.30
C MET A 21 -8.01 4.21 -2.98
N MET A 22 -8.52 5.37 -2.53
CA MET A 22 -9.70 6.00 -3.16
C MET A 22 -9.44 6.34 -4.63
N THR A 23 -8.27 6.89 -4.95
CA THR A 23 -7.88 7.19 -6.34
C THR A 23 -7.85 5.93 -7.19
N ALA A 24 -7.23 4.84 -6.71
CA ALA A 24 -7.19 3.58 -7.43
C ALA A 24 -8.61 3.02 -7.70
N ARG A 25 -9.51 3.13 -6.73
CA ARG A 25 -10.92 2.71 -6.88
C ARG A 25 -11.64 3.50 -7.96
N VAL A 26 -11.46 4.82 -8.01
CA VAL A 26 -12.03 5.69 -9.07
C VAL A 26 -11.50 5.32 -10.45
N LEU A 27 -10.22 4.94 -10.53
CA LEU A 27 -9.57 4.51 -11.77
C LEU A 27 -9.90 3.07 -12.19
N GLY A 28 -10.70 2.34 -11.40
CA GLY A 28 -11.01 0.92 -11.67
C GLY A 28 -9.81 -0.01 -11.50
N LEU A 29 -8.81 0.39 -10.71
CA LEU A 29 -7.61 -0.39 -10.42
C LEU A 29 -7.81 -1.18 -9.13
N ASP A 30 -7.59 -2.50 -9.22
CA ASP A 30 -7.49 -3.34 -8.03
C ASP A 30 -6.03 -3.39 -7.53
N LEU A 31 -5.85 -3.11 -6.24
CA LEU A 31 -4.54 -3.01 -5.61
C LEU A 31 -4.28 -4.25 -4.76
N HIS A 32 -3.07 -4.81 -4.85
CA HIS A 32 -2.60 -5.81 -3.90
C HIS A 32 -2.14 -5.12 -2.62
N LEU A 33 -3.02 -5.05 -1.64
CA LEU A 33 -2.78 -4.39 -0.35
C LEU A 33 -1.88 -5.26 0.55
N ILE A 34 -0.78 -4.68 1.01
CA ILE A 34 0.15 -5.30 1.95
C ILE A 34 0.16 -4.45 3.22
N THR A 35 -0.34 -4.99 4.32
CA THR A 35 -0.31 -4.26 5.60
C THR A 35 1.13 -4.05 6.04
N THR A 36 1.48 -2.82 6.44
CA THR A 36 2.81 -2.45 6.95
C THR A 36 2.64 -1.61 8.19
N ASN A 37 2.74 -2.25 9.36
CA ASN A 37 2.56 -1.63 10.64
C ASN A 37 3.84 -0.92 11.11
N ILE A 38 3.78 0.40 11.14
CA ILE A 38 4.87 1.26 11.59
C ILE A 38 5.16 1.06 13.08
N MET A 39 4.15 0.76 13.90
CA MET A 39 4.30 0.50 15.34
C MET A 39 5.09 -0.78 15.62
N ASN A 40 5.03 -1.75 14.69
CA ASN A 40 5.80 -3.00 14.77
C ASN A 40 7.21 -2.85 14.16
N GLY A 41 7.55 -1.68 13.58
CA GLY A 41 8.83 -1.49 12.89
C GLY A 41 8.93 -2.18 11.53
N GLU A 42 7.83 -2.62 10.92
CA GLU A 42 7.86 -3.39 9.65
C GLU A 42 8.48 -2.62 8.47
N HIS A 43 8.36 -1.29 8.49
CA HIS A 43 9.00 -0.37 7.55
C HIS A 43 10.53 -0.25 7.69
N MET A 44 11.11 -0.86 8.73
CA MET A 44 12.55 -0.83 9.03
C MET A 44 13.26 -2.14 8.68
N THR A 45 12.56 -3.12 8.10
CA THR A 45 13.21 -4.37 7.70
C THR A 45 14.18 -4.13 6.54
N PRO A 46 15.25 -4.94 6.39
CA PRO A 46 16.17 -4.83 5.26
C PRO A 46 15.50 -4.96 3.89
N GLU A 47 14.35 -5.63 3.82
CA GLU A 47 13.54 -5.77 2.61
C GLU A 47 12.77 -4.49 2.27
N TYR A 48 12.33 -3.72 3.27
CA TYR A 48 11.57 -2.48 3.06
C TYR A 48 12.48 -1.28 2.80
N LEU A 49 13.72 -1.31 3.31
CA LEU A 49 14.72 -0.25 3.15
C LEU A 49 15.45 -0.28 1.78
N LYS A 50 15.13 -1.22 0.90
CA LYS A 50 15.72 -1.38 -0.44
C LYS A 50 14.75 -0.92 -1.52
#